data_AF-A0A327JI82-F1
#
_entry.id   AF-A0A327JI82-F1
#
_cell.length_a   1.000
_cell.length_b   1.000
_cell.length_c   1.000
_cell.angle_alpha   90.00
_cell.angle_beta   90.00
_cell.angle_gamma   90.00
#
_symmetry.space_group_name_H-M   'P 1'
#
loop_
_entity.id
_entity.type
_entity.pdbx_description
1 polymer ?
#
loop_
_entity_poly.entity_id
_entity_poly.type
_entity_poly.pdbx_seq_one_letter_code
_entity_poly.pdbx_strand_id
1 'polypeptide(L)'
;GTWPTPGEEVARRLETSVLGGRPGDFVRELERALGISRTLAERIVNDLGGEPLVVAARALAVPAPVLQRILLFVNPAIGHSVRRVYALSALYQEVSLAAALRLVAAWREAEPA
;
A
#
# COMPACT_ATOMS: atom_id res chain seq x y z
N GLY A 1 21.59 8.54 -17.16
CA GLY A 1 20.58 7.61 -16.62
C GLY A 1 20.15 8.16 -15.28
N THR A 2 18.85 8.41 -15.10
CA THR A 2 18.30 8.85 -13.81
C THR A 2 18.27 7.67 -12.85
N TRP A 3 18.90 7.84 -11.69
CA TRP A 3 18.79 6.88 -10.59
C TRP A 3 17.36 6.92 -10.03
N PRO A 4 16.78 5.77 -9.66
CA PRO A 4 15.44 5.75 -9.06
C PRO A 4 15.45 6.51 -7.73
N THR A 5 14.39 7.24 -7.46
CA THR A 5 14.17 7.87 -6.16
C THR A 5 13.91 6.81 -5.09
N PRO A 6 14.12 7.12 -3.79
CA PRO A 6 13.79 6.19 -2.71
C PRO A 6 12.34 5.69 -2.75
N GLY A 7 11.38 6.55 -3.12
CA GLY A 7 9.97 6.18 -3.26
C GLY A 7 9.70 5.22 -4.43
N GLU A 8 10.36 5.44 -5.58
CA GLU A 8 10.27 4.52 -6.73
C GLU A 8 10.84 3.14 -6.40
N GLU A 9 11.94 3.10 -5.63
CA GLU A 9 12.54 1.84 -5.19
C GLU A 9 11.63 1.07 -4.22
N VAL A 10 10.97 1.77 -3.28
CA VAL A 10 9.95 1.18 -2.40
C VAL A 10 8.78 0.62 -3.21
N ALA A 11 8.24 1.40 -4.15
CA ALA A 11 7.13 0.97 -5.00
C ALA A 11 7.50 -0.27 -5.82
N ARG A 12 8.72 -0.31 -6.37
CA ARG A 12 9.24 -1.47 -7.12
C ARG A 12 9.34 -2.72 -6.26
N ARG A 13 9.80 -2.61 -5.01
CA ARG A 13 9.89 -3.75 -4.07
C ARG A 13 8.51 -4.29 -3.71
N LEU A 14 7.56 -3.40 -3.43
CA LEU A 14 6.15 -3.76 -3.19
C LEU A 14 5.58 -4.52 -4.40
N GLU A 15 5.73 -3.98 -5.62
CA GLU A 15 5.27 -4.63 -6.85
C GLU A 15 5.94 -6.01 -7.07
N THR A 16 7.24 -6.10 -6.85
CA THR A 16 7.98 -7.36 -7.03
C THR A 16 7.52 -8.43 -6.03
N SER A 17 7.18 -8.04 -4.80
CA SER A 17 6.70 -8.99 -3.79
C SER A 17 5.31 -9.54 -4.12
N VAL A 18 4.40 -8.70 -4.62
CA VAL A 18 3.04 -9.13 -4.95
C VAL A 18 3.01 -10.00 -6.21
N LEU A 19 3.75 -9.61 -7.26
CA LEU A 19 3.85 -10.40 -8.49
C LEU A 19 4.60 -11.72 -8.29
N GLY A 20 5.49 -11.77 -7.31
CA GLY A 20 6.19 -12.98 -6.91
C GLY A 20 5.37 -13.92 -6.02
N GLY A 21 4.14 -13.58 -5.64
CA GLY A 21 3.32 -14.37 -4.72
C GLY A 21 3.93 -14.46 -3.32
N ARG A 22 4.64 -13.42 -2.86
CA ARG A 22 5.35 -13.38 -1.56
C ARG A 22 4.68 -12.38 -0.62
N PRO A 23 3.49 -12.69 -0.05
CA PRO A 23 2.75 -11.76 0.81
C PRO A 23 3.53 -11.35 2.06
N GLY A 24 4.37 -12.24 2.61
CA GLY A 24 5.25 -11.91 3.73
C GLY A 24 6.34 -10.88 3.39
N ASP A 25 6.84 -10.87 2.15
CA ASP A 25 7.75 -9.82 1.68
C ASP A 25 7.01 -8.49 1.56
N PHE A 26 5.78 -8.50 1.02
CA PHE A 26 4.96 -7.31 0.88
C PHE A 26 4.71 -6.64 2.24
N VAL A 27 4.29 -7.42 3.24
CA VAL A 27 4.06 -6.96 4.62
C VAL A 27 5.33 -6.32 5.19
N ARG A 28 6.50 -6.97 5.06
CA ARG A 28 7.78 -6.45 5.57
C ARG A 28 8.22 -5.16 4.89
N GLU A 29 8.01 -5.03 3.58
CA GLU A 29 8.34 -3.79 2.87
C GLU A 29 7.39 -2.67 3.28
N LEU A 30 6.10 -2.96 3.47
CA LEU A 30 5.12 -1.99 3.94
C LEU A 30 5.42 -1.51 5.36
N GLU A 31 5.72 -2.43 6.27
CA GLU A 31 6.16 -2.18 7.66
C GLU A 31 7.33 -1.21 7.68
N ARG A 32 8.41 -1.52 6.95
CA ARG A 32 9.63 -0.71 6.90
C ARG A 32 9.41 0.65 6.26
N ALA A 33 8.70 0.70 5.13
CA ALA A 33 8.48 1.94 4.40
C ALA A 33 7.59 2.93 5.15
N LEU A 34 6.61 2.40 5.91
CA LEU A 34 5.71 3.22 6.72
C LEU A 34 6.18 3.40 8.15
N GLY A 35 7.22 2.71 8.64
CA GLY A 35 7.65 2.81 10.04
C GLY A 35 6.51 2.52 11.02
N ILE A 36 5.75 1.47 10.75
CA ILE A 36 4.65 0.96 11.57
C ILE A 36 5.00 -0.44 12.07
N SER A 37 4.27 -0.96 13.05
CA SER A 37 4.41 -2.35 13.49
C SER A 37 4.03 -3.35 12.39
N ARG A 38 4.65 -4.53 12.46
CA ARG A 38 4.28 -5.66 11.61
C ARG A 38 2.80 -6.03 11.73
N THR A 39 2.24 -6.00 12.94
CA THR A 39 0.83 -6.31 13.18
C THR A 39 -0.08 -5.34 12.43
N LEU A 40 0.22 -4.04 12.43
CA LEU A 40 -0.55 -3.08 11.66
C LEU A 40 -0.37 -3.26 10.15
N ALA A 41 0.85 -3.53 9.68
CA ALA A 41 1.09 -3.83 8.27
C ALA A 41 0.27 -5.05 7.81
N GLU A 42 0.22 -6.12 8.61
CA GLU A 42 -0.61 -7.30 8.35
C GLU A 42 -2.11 -6.94 8.33
N ARG A 43 -2.58 -6.08 9.24
CA ARG A 43 -3.97 -5.60 9.23
C ARG A 43 -4.30 -4.79 7.97
N ILE A 44 -3.41 -3.92 7.51
CA ILE A 44 -3.59 -3.13 6.29
C ILE A 44 -3.69 -4.05 5.05
N VAL A 45 -2.80 -5.05 4.96
CA VAL A 45 -2.75 -5.97 3.82
C VAL A 45 -3.96 -6.90 3.77
N ASN A 46 -4.41 -7.37 4.94
CA ASN A 46 -5.52 -8.30 5.06
C ASN A 46 -6.88 -7.62 5.18
N ASP A 47 -6.92 -6.28 5.20
CA ASP A 47 -8.18 -5.54 5.18
C ASP A 47 -8.99 -5.88 3.92
N LEU A 48 -10.24 -6.28 4.12
CA LEU A 48 -11.11 -6.77 3.04
C LEU A 48 -11.66 -5.63 2.16
N GLY A 49 -11.63 -4.39 2.66
CA GLY A 49 -12.07 -3.19 1.95
C GLY A 49 -10.98 -2.65 1.03
N GLY A 50 -9.74 -2.62 1.53
CA GLY A 50 -8.54 -2.18 0.81
C GLY A 50 -8.26 -0.69 0.89
N GLU A 51 -9.12 0.10 1.55
CA GLU A 51 -8.93 1.55 1.74
C GLU A 51 -7.64 1.87 2.53
N PRO A 52 -7.28 1.14 3.61
CA PRO A 52 -6.01 1.37 4.29
C PRO A 52 -4.80 1.17 3.38
N LEU A 53 -4.86 0.20 2.45
CA LEU A 53 -3.80 -0.04 1.48
C LEU A 53 -3.66 1.11 0.48
N VAL A 54 -4.77 1.71 0.06
CA VAL A 54 -4.77 2.90 -0.80
C VAL A 54 -4.12 4.10 -0.10
N VAL A 55 -4.45 4.32 1.17
CA VAL A 55 -3.85 5.38 2.00
C VAL A 55 -2.34 5.16 2.14
N ALA A 56 -1.92 3.93 2.44
CA ALA A 56 -0.51 3.55 2.51
C ALA A 56 0.24 3.82 1.19
N ALA A 57 -0.31 3.34 0.08
CA ALA A 57 0.27 3.55 -1.25
C ALA A 57 0.40 5.04 -1.59
N ARG A 58 -0.57 5.86 -1.17
CA ARG A 58 -0.57 7.31 -1.39
C ARG A 58 0.50 8.01 -0.56
N ALA A 59 0.65 7.64 0.70
CA ALA A 59 1.71 8.16 1.57
C ALA A 59 3.12 7.80 1.05
N LEU A 60 3.26 6.64 0.42
CA LEU A 60 4.50 6.17 -0.20
C LEU A 60 4.72 6.67 -1.64
N ALA A 61 3.82 7.51 -2.17
CA ALA A 61 3.86 8.00 -3.54
C ALA A 61 3.99 6.88 -4.60
N VAL A 62 3.35 5.73 -4.36
CA VAL A 62 3.37 4.59 -5.30
C VAL A 62 2.73 5.02 -6.63
N PRO A 63 3.38 4.80 -7.79
CA PRO A 63 2.78 5.14 -9.07
C PRO A 63 1.44 4.43 -9.29
N ALA A 64 0.44 5.12 -9.85
CA ALA A 64 -0.90 4.56 -10.02
C ALA A 64 -0.93 3.20 -10.77
N PRO A 65 -0.14 2.98 -11.86
CA PRO A 65 -0.09 1.67 -12.51
C PRO A 65 0.46 0.55 -11.60
N VAL A 66 1.39 0.89 -10.70
CA VAL A 66 1.94 -0.06 -9.72
C VAL A 66 0.88 -0.40 -8.68
N LEU A 67 0.14 0.61 -8.18
CA LEU A 67 -0.97 0.37 -7.25
C LEU A 67 -2.03 -0.54 -7.86
N GLN A 68 -2.42 -0.34 -9.12
CA GLN A 68 -3.41 -1.20 -9.78
C GLN A 68 -2.97 -2.67 -9.79
N ARG A 69 -1.70 -2.95 -10.08
CA ARG A 69 -1.16 -4.32 -10.01
C ARG A 69 -1.15 -4.84 -8.57
N ILE A 70 -0.76 -4.02 -7.61
CA ILE A 70 -0.86 -4.39 -6.19
C ILE A 70 -2.31 -4.78 -5.85
N LEU A 71 -3.31 -3.96 -6.17
CA LEU A 71 -4.72 -4.25 -5.88
C LEU A 71 -5.22 -5.55 -6.52
N LEU A 72 -4.73 -5.89 -7.72
CA LEU A 72 -5.10 -7.13 -8.42
C LEU A 72 -4.53 -8.39 -7.75
N PHE A 73 -3.34 -8.30 -7.14
CA PHE A 73 -2.60 -9.48 -6.67
C PHE A 73 -2.44 -9.59 -5.15
N VAL A 74 -2.64 -8.51 -4.39
CA VAL A 74 -2.32 -8.45 -2.95
C VAL A 74 -3.28 -9.27 -2.08
N ASN A 75 -4.57 -9.20 -2.39
CA ASN A 75 -5.62 -9.83 -1.62
C ASN A 75 -6.75 -10.25 -2.58
N PRO A 76 -7.07 -11.56 -2.68
CA PRO A 76 -8.14 -12.05 -3.54
C PRO A 76 -9.51 -11.40 -3.29
N ALA A 77 -9.80 -10.97 -2.05
CA ALA A 77 -11.04 -10.25 -1.72
C ALA A 77 -11.18 -8.88 -2.42
N ILE A 78 -10.05 -8.31 -2.85
CA ILE A 78 -9.96 -7.10 -3.64
C ILE A 78 -9.87 -7.47 -5.12
N GLY A 79 -8.86 -8.26 -5.50
CA GLY A 79 -8.50 -8.54 -6.89
C GLY A 79 -9.57 -9.27 -7.70
N HIS A 80 -10.42 -10.09 -7.06
CA HIS A 80 -11.51 -10.80 -7.76
C HIS A 80 -12.73 -9.91 -8.03
N SER A 81 -12.75 -8.66 -7.57
CA SER A 81 -13.85 -7.72 -7.82
C SER A 81 -13.35 -6.54 -8.63
N VAL A 82 -13.62 -6.57 -9.94
CA VAL A 82 -13.31 -5.46 -10.86
C VAL A 82 -13.86 -4.13 -10.34
N ARG A 83 -15.12 -4.13 -9.87
CA ARG A 83 -15.76 -2.94 -9.27
C ARG A 83 -14.95 -2.40 -8.08
N ARG A 84 -14.43 -3.27 -7.21
CA ARG A 84 -13.62 -2.85 -6.06
C ARG A 84 -12.27 -2.28 -6.49
N VAL A 85 -11.59 -2.92 -7.44
CA VAL A 85 -10.31 -2.42 -7.98
C VAL A 85 -10.48 -1.02 -8.59
N TYR A 86 -11.56 -0.77 -9.34
CA TYR A 86 -11.87 0.56 -9.86
C TYR A 86 -12.18 1.57 -8.75
N ALA A 87 -13.00 1.21 -7.76
CA ALA A 87 -13.33 2.09 -6.65
C ALA A 87 -12.09 2.52 -5.84
N LEU A 88 -11.19 1.58 -5.54
CA LEU A 88 -9.94 1.85 -4.84
C LEU A 88 -8.96 2.65 -5.69
N SER A 89 -8.93 2.41 -7.01
CA SER A 89 -8.13 3.21 -7.95
C SER A 89 -8.63 4.65 -8.04
N ALA A 90 -9.94 4.88 -7.99
CA ALA A 90 -10.53 6.21 -7.93
C ALA A 90 -10.22 6.91 -6.59
N LEU A 91 -10.41 6.20 -5.48
CA LEU A 91 -10.05 6.69 -4.14
C LEU A 91 -8.58 7.14 -4.08
N TYR A 92 -7.66 6.40 -4.71
CA TYR A 92 -6.26 6.77 -4.77
C TYR A 92 -6.00 8.15 -5.40
N GLN A 93 -6.80 8.51 -6.42
CA GLN A 93 -6.70 9.82 -7.08
C GLN A 93 -7.30 10.93 -6.21
N GLU A 94 -8.35 10.62 -5.45
CA GLU A 94 -9.07 11.57 -4.59
C GLU A 94 -8.31 11.88 -3.29
N VAL A 95 -7.63 10.89 -2.71
CA VAL A 95 -6.86 11.08 -1.47
C VAL A 95 -5.67 12.00 -1.74
N SER A 96 -5.61 13.13 -1.05
CA SER A 96 -4.43 14.00 -1.10
C SER A 96 -3.24 13.36 -0.37
N LEU A 97 -2.01 13.64 -0.83
CA LEU A 97 -0.79 13.19 -0.15
C LEU A 97 -0.77 13.66 1.31
N ALA A 98 -1.17 14.90 1.58
CA ALA A 98 -1.19 15.45 2.93
C ALA A 98 -2.16 14.69 3.86
N ALA A 99 -3.34 14.29 3.36
CA ALA A 99 -4.29 13.48 4.13
C ALA A 99 -3.71 12.08 4.40
N ALA A 100 -3.10 11.45 3.39
CA ALA A 100 -2.48 10.13 3.56
C ALA A 100 -1.35 10.15 4.60
N LEU A 101 -0.48 11.15 4.56
CA LEU A 101 0.60 11.30 5.53
C LEU A 101 0.08 11.52 6.96
N ARG A 102 -1.00 12.31 7.13
CA ARG A 102 -1.64 12.51 8.44
C ARG A 102 -2.25 11.22 8.99
N LEU A 103 -2.91 10.43 8.15
CA LEU A 103 -3.45 9.13 8.57
C LEU A 103 -2.34 8.17 8.99
N VAL A 104 -1.24 8.10 8.23
CA VAL A 104 -0.09 7.27 8.60
C VAL A 104 0.55 7.75 9.91
N ALA A 105 0.66 9.05 10.15
CA ALA A 105 1.15 9.58 11.42
C ALA A 105 0.24 9.17 12.59
N ALA A 106 -1.07 9.33 12.44
CA ALA A 106 -2.05 8.91 13.44
C ALA A 106 -2.02 7.40 13.70
N TRP A 107 -1.77 6.58 12.68
CA TRP A 107 -1.59 5.15 12.86
C TRP A 107 -0.38 4.82 13.74
N ARG A 108 0.78 5.45 13.49
CA ARG A 108 1.99 5.27 14.30
C ARG A 108 1.77 5.67 15.76
N GLU A 109 1.07 6.78 15.99
CA GLU A 109 0.76 7.28 17.34
C GLU A 109 -0.21 6.36 18.11
N ALA A 110 -1.09 5.66 17.40
CA ALA A 110 -2.07 4.75 18.00
C ALA A 110 -1.49 3.36 18.32
N GLU A 111 -0.25 3.05 17.91
CA GLU A 111 0.37 1.77 18.22
C GLU A 111 0.78 1.72 19.71
N PRO A 112 0.53 0.60 20.41
CA PRO A 112 1.05 0.41 21.76
C PRO A 112 2.58 0.38 21.71
N ALA A 113 3.22 1.06 22.67
CA ALA A 113 4.67 1.09 22.86
C ALA A 113 5.27 -0.28 23.20
#